data_AF-S8BG46-F1
#
_entry.id   AF-S8BG46-F1
#
_cell.length_a   1.000
_cell.length_b   1.000
_cell.length_c   1.000
_cell.angle_alpha   90.00
_cell.angle_beta   90.00
_cell.angle_gamma   90.00
#
_symmetry.space_group_name_H-M   'P 1'
#
loop_
_entity.id
_entity.type
_entity.pdbx_description
1 polymer ?
#
loop_
_entity_poly.entity_id
_entity_poly.type
_entity_poly.pdbx_seq_one_letter_code
_entity_poly.pdbx_strand_id
1 'polypeptide(L)'
;MHRVLGVVSWLDCLIFVIFLAPQLLIDPHAGFVKVLFWLIAAIPYFGGGFTMGSSYFYLEFLASLASKLKDTGFKNPSVFAIDYTLVPDSKFPTQLNEAYKGYQILHELAREAELVICGDSAGGNLALALLLRLARPPNGYEIDKSLRKPSYATLISPWTILVSPNNDNTKGDFLDAPQLHKYGISYANSGDISDPYKSPGLCEDLRWWEEALPVNGVHVLYGNMEVFSAGIRKLISMIEEMKTIKLKVTERTTVHAWPVVQLFLGSSMREREEGLDIMAGAISEALLLRKTTDAPN
;
A
#
# COMPACT_ATOMS: atom_id res chain seq x y z
N MET A 1 11.03 -6.99 -26.53
CA MET A 1 10.58 -5.60 -26.33
C MET A 1 9.21 -5.45 -26.98
N HIS A 2 8.13 -5.80 -26.27
CA HIS A 2 6.76 -5.57 -26.73
C HIS A 2 6.04 -4.78 -25.63
N ARG A 3 5.75 -3.52 -25.95
CA ARG A 3 5.01 -2.57 -25.11
C ARG A 3 3.56 -3.05 -25.02
N VAL A 4 3.02 -3.19 -23.81
CA VAL A 4 1.60 -3.56 -23.64
C VAL A 4 0.70 -2.32 -23.72
N LEU A 5 1.16 -1.14 -23.29
CA LEU A 5 0.46 0.13 -23.55
C LEU A 5 1.49 1.26 -23.73
N GLY A 6 1.31 2.08 -24.75
CA GLY A 6 2.11 3.31 -24.95
C GLY A 6 1.63 4.43 -24.04
N VAL A 7 2.29 5.60 -24.13
CA VAL A 7 1.77 6.85 -23.56
C VAL A 7 0.33 7.01 -24.05
N VAL A 8 -0.64 7.13 -23.13
CA VAL A 8 -2.03 7.41 -23.47
C VAL A 8 -2.05 8.65 -24.36
N SER A 9 -2.30 8.43 -25.63
CA SER A 9 -2.31 9.49 -26.63
C SER A 9 -3.63 10.25 -26.54
N TRP A 10 -3.68 11.47 -27.07
CA TRP A 10 -4.95 12.17 -27.25
C TRP A 10 -5.96 11.34 -28.06
N LEU A 11 -5.48 10.43 -28.92
CA LEU A 11 -6.32 9.48 -29.65
C LEU A 11 -6.91 8.40 -28.73
N ASP A 12 -6.17 7.92 -27.72
CA ASP A 12 -6.67 6.95 -26.74
C ASP A 12 -7.71 7.60 -25.80
N CYS A 13 -7.48 8.83 -25.36
CA CYS A 13 -8.47 9.62 -24.63
C CYS A 13 -9.72 9.88 -25.49
N LEU A 14 -9.53 10.19 -26.77
CA LEU A 14 -10.64 10.39 -27.72
C LEU A 14 -11.41 9.08 -27.94
N ILE A 15 -10.72 7.94 -28.05
CA ILE A 15 -11.37 6.62 -28.19
C ILE A 15 -12.15 6.28 -26.91
N PHE A 16 -11.59 6.54 -25.73
CA PHE A 16 -12.28 6.36 -24.46
C PHE A 16 -13.55 7.23 -24.37
N VAL A 17 -13.46 8.52 -24.72
CA VAL A 17 -14.58 9.47 -24.67
C VAL A 17 -15.64 9.18 -25.75
N ILE A 18 -15.24 8.76 -26.95
CA ILE A 18 -16.17 8.55 -28.09
C ILE A 18 -16.80 7.15 -28.07
N PHE A 19 -16.06 6.11 -27.69
CA PHE A 19 -16.53 4.73 -27.82
C PHE A 19 -16.86 4.05 -26.49
N LEU A 20 -16.12 4.35 -25.42
CA LEU A 20 -16.28 3.65 -24.13
C LEU A 20 -17.18 4.41 -23.15
N ALA A 21 -17.03 5.73 -23.06
CA ALA A 21 -17.85 6.57 -22.20
C ALA A 21 -19.35 6.46 -22.54
N PRO A 22 -19.79 6.47 -23.81
CA PRO A 22 -21.21 6.29 -24.12
C PRO A 22 -21.75 4.92 -23.70
N GLN A 23 -20.93 3.86 -23.77
CA GLN A 23 -21.34 2.53 -23.32
C GLN A 23 -21.55 2.47 -21.80
N LEU A 24 -20.70 3.15 -21.03
CA LEU A 24 -20.86 3.31 -19.57
C LEU A 24 -22.09 4.17 -19.20
N LEU A 25 -22.48 5.11 -20.06
CA LEU A 25 -23.67 5.95 -19.88
C LEU A 25 -24.98 5.21 -20.23
N ILE A 26 -24.90 4.21 -21.13
CA ILE A 26 -26.05 3.42 -21.63
C ILE A 26 -26.23 2.12 -20.83
N ASP A 27 -25.19 1.66 -20.10
CA ASP A 27 -25.29 0.49 -19.21
C ASP A 27 -26.37 0.71 -18.13
N PRO A 28 -27.42 -0.14 -18.08
CA PRO A 28 -28.52 -0.02 -17.12
C PRO A 28 -28.10 -0.21 -15.66
N HIS A 29 -26.90 -0.72 -15.38
CA HIS A 29 -26.35 -0.88 -14.03
C HIS A 29 -25.48 0.29 -13.57
N ALA A 30 -24.79 0.96 -14.50
CA ALA A 30 -23.94 2.11 -14.24
C ALA A 30 -24.72 3.42 -14.31
N GLY A 31 -25.36 3.74 -15.43
CA GLY A 31 -26.17 4.95 -15.63
C GLY A 31 -25.40 6.27 -15.53
N PHE A 32 -25.84 7.28 -16.29
CA PHE A 32 -25.19 8.59 -16.39
C PHE A 32 -24.92 9.25 -15.04
N VAL A 33 -25.84 9.12 -14.09
CA VAL A 33 -25.72 9.72 -12.76
C VAL A 33 -24.60 9.07 -11.95
N LYS A 34 -24.45 7.73 -11.94
CA LYS A 34 -23.34 7.12 -11.19
C LYS A 34 -22.01 7.36 -11.88
N VAL A 35 -21.94 7.30 -13.21
CA VAL A 35 -20.69 7.59 -13.94
C VAL A 35 -20.24 9.03 -13.67
N LEU A 36 -21.17 9.98 -13.69
CA LEU A 36 -20.88 11.37 -13.32
C LEU A 36 -20.49 11.49 -11.83
N PHE A 37 -21.12 10.72 -10.95
CA PHE A 37 -20.74 10.66 -9.53
C PHE A 37 -19.35 10.07 -9.33
N TRP A 38 -18.96 9.04 -10.08
CA TRP A 38 -17.65 8.39 -10.03
C TRP A 38 -16.56 9.32 -10.59
N LEU A 39 -16.86 10.03 -11.67
CA LEU A 39 -15.94 11.02 -12.26
C LEU A 39 -15.79 12.24 -11.34
N ILE A 40 -16.87 12.75 -10.73
CA ILE A 40 -16.80 13.85 -9.77
C ILE A 40 -16.12 13.41 -8.46
N ALA A 41 -16.37 12.17 -8.02
CA ALA A 41 -15.69 11.56 -6.86
C ALA A 41 -14.26 11.09 -7.16
N ALA A 42 -13.77 11.19 -8.40
CA ALA A 42 -12.36 10.92 -8.72
C ALA A 42 -11.49 12.20 -8.69
N ILE A 43 -12.10 13.39 -8.57
CA ILE A 43 -11.42 14.66 -8.83
C ILE A 43 -10.67 15.26 -7.61
N PRO A 44 -10.92 14.83 -6.34
CA PRO A 44 -9.99 15.20 -5.26
C PRO A 44 -9.59 14.10 -4.27
N TYR A 45 -9.52 12.80 -4.63
CA TYR A 45 -9.21 11.75 -3.64
C TYR A 45 -8.11 10.79 -4.13
N PHE A 46 -6.87 11.16 -3.84
CA PHE A 46 -5.70 10.29 -4.01
C PHE A 46 -5.40 9.59 -2.67
N GLY A 47 -5.97 8.40 -2.47
CA GLY A 47 -5.76 7.61 -1.25
C GLY A 47 -7.08 7.07 -0.69
N GLY A 48 -7.08 5.79 -0.31
CA GLY A 48 -8.30 5.06 -0.03
C GLY A 48 -8.92 5.25 1.35
N GLY A 49 -8.19 5.73 2.36
CA GLY A 49 -8.74 6.11 3.68
C GLY A 49 -9.64 5.08 4.39
N PHE A 50 -9.56 3.79 4.01
CA PHE A 50 -10.54 2.71 4.30
C PHE A 50 -11.96 2.93 3.76
N THR A 51 -12.24 4.03 3.07
CA THR A 51 -13.56 4.43 2.57
C THR A 51 -13.68 4.38 1.05
N MET A 52 -12.55 4.34 0.34
CA MET A 52 -12.45 4.47 -1.11
C MET A 52 -11.27 3.67 -1.66
N GLY A 53 -11.22 3.50 -2.99
CA GLY A 53 -10.20 2.72 -3.68
C GLY A 53 -10.72 1.36 -4.13
N SER A 54 -10.15 0.85 -5.22
CA SER A 54 -10.41 -0.50 -5.71
C SER A 54 -9.16 -1.03 -6.41
N SER A 55 -9.07 -2.35 -6.56
CA SER A 55 -8.00 -2.96 -7.34
C SER A 55 -7.89 -2.39 -8.78
N TYR A 56 -9.00 -1.93 -9.35
CA TYR A 56 -9.03 -1.29 -10.67
C TYR A 56 -8.29 0.06 -10.70
N PHE A 57 -8.42 0.87 -9.65
CA PHE A 57 -7.70 2.14 -9.54
C PHE A 57 -6.18 1.93 -9.54
N TYR A 58 -5.72 0.87 -8.86
CA TYR A 58 -4.30 0.53 -8.78
C TYR A 58 -3.79 -0.32 -9.94
N LEU A 59 -4.64 -0.70 -10.92
CA LEU A 59 -4.27 -1.70 -11.92
C LEU A 59 -3.03 -1.32 -12.74
N GLU A 60 -2.94 -0.07 -13.21
CA GLU A 60 -1.77 0.42 -13.96
C GLU A 60 -0.51 0.39 -13.10
N PHE A 61 -0.61 0.82 -11.84
CA PHE A 61 0.50 0.83 -10.89
C PHE A 61 1.00 -0.59 -10.62
N LEU A 62 0.09 -1.52 -10.33
CA LEU A 62 0.40 -2.91 -9.99
C LEU A 62 0.97 -3.68 -11.19
N ALA A 63 0.39 -3.50 -12.38
CA ALA A 63 0.90 -4.11 -13.61
C ALA A 63 2.29 -3.57 -13.97
N SER A 64 2.51 -2.27 -13.82
CA SER A 64 3.81 -1.65 -14.06
C SER A 64 4.86 -2.14 -13.05
N LEU A 65 4.49 -2.25 -11.76
CA LEU A 65 5.37 -2.82 -10.73
C LEU A 65 5.76 -4.27 -11.06
N ALA A 66 4.81 -5.11 -11.48
CA ALA A 66 5.11 -6.49 -11.90
C ALA A 66 6.08 -6.52 -13.10
N SER A 67 5.91 -5.62 -14.07
CA SER A 67 6.83 -5.48 -15.20
C SER A 67 8.22 -5.08 -14.73
N LYS A 68 8.34 -4.07 -13.86
CA LYS A 68 9.63 -3.62 -13.31
C LYS A 68 10.32 -4.71 -12.49
N LEU A 69 9.58 -5.50 -11.71
CA LEU A 69 10.15 -6.66 -11.01
C LEU A 69 10.69 -7.71 -11.99
N LYS A 70 10.04 -7.91 -13.13
CA LYS A 70 10.56 -8.81 -14.16
C LYS A 70 11.89 -8.31 -14.73
N ASP A 71 11.98 -6.99 -14.97
CA ASP A 71 13.19 -6.34 -15.46
C ASP A 71 14.35 -6.42 -14.45
N THR A 72 14.06 -6.50 -13.14
CA THR A 72 15.08 -6.68 -12.09
C THR A 72 15.48 -8.14 -11.83
N GLY A 73 14.99 -9.09 -12.63
CA GLY A 73 15.43 -10.48 -12.63
C GLY A 73 14.45 -11.49 -12.04
N PHE A 74 13.26 -11.07 -11.57
CA PHE A 74 12.23 -12.01 -11.13
C PHE A 74 11.64 -12.77 -12.33
N LYS A 75 11.62 -14.12 -12.25
CA LYS A 75 11.12 -14.96 -13.36
C LYS A 75 9.61 -14.88 -13.54
N ASN A 76 8.86 -14.81 -12.44
CA ASN A 76 7.39 -14.81 -12.44
C ASN A 76 6.84 -13.91 -11.32
N PRO A 77 7.10 -12.58 -11.34
CA PRO A 77 6.49 -11.68 -10.38
C PRO A 77 4.97 -11.67 -10.61
N SER A 78 4.21 -11.75 -9.54
CA SER A 78 2.74 -11.72 -9.55
C SER A 78 2.25 -10.79 -8.46
N VAL A 79 1.18 -10.07 -8.73
CA VAL A 79 0.53 -9.19 -7.76
C VAL A 79 -0.82 -9.78 -7.39
N PHE A 80 -1.09 -9.82 -6.09
CA PHE A 80 -2.40 -10.13 -5.54
C PHE A 80 -2.89 -8.90 -4.79
N ALA A 81 -3.90 -8.24 -5.35
CA ALA A 81 -4.56 -7.11 -4.73
C ALA A 81 -5.81 -7.59 -4.01
N ILE A 82 -5.97 -7.16 -2.76
CA ILE A 82 -7.15 -7.49 -1.94
C ILE A 82 -8.13 -6.34 -2.09
N ASP A 83 -9.33 -6.65 -2.57
CA ASP A 83 -10.47 -5.74 -2.58
C ASP A 83 -11.21 -5.90 -1.24
N TYR A 84 -10.62 -5.34 -0.17
CA TYR A 84 -11.15 -5.45 1.19
C TYR A 84 -12.37 -4.53 1.35
N THR A 85 -13.29 -4.92 2.23
CA THR A 85 -14.55 -4.21 2.43
C THR A 85 -14.28 -2.81 3.00
N LEU A 86 -14.91 -1.79 2.41
CA LEU A 86 -14.71 -0.40 2.80
C LEU A 86 -15.71 0.05 3.87
N VAL A 87 -15.38 1.12 4.57
CA VAL A 87 -16.31 1.88 5.42
C VAL A 87 -17.27 2.66 4.52
N PRO A 88 -18.59 2.70 4.80
CA PRO A 88 -19.25 2.28 6.04
C PRO A 88 -19.75 0.83 6.07
N ASP A 89 -19.63 0.09 4.97
CA ASP A 89 -20.19 -1.27 4.84
C ASP A 89 -19.61 -2.25 5.85
N SER A 90 -18.32 -2.12 6.16
CA SER A 90 -17.70 -2.81 7.29
C SER A 90 -16.60 -1.98 7.92
N LYS A 91 -16.33 -2.28 9.19
CA LYS A 91 -15.33 -1.58 10.02
C LYS A 91 -14.33 -2.59 10.60
N PHE A 92 -13.29 -2.10 11.25
CA PHE A 92 -12.33 -2.95 11.95
C PHE A 92 -13.04 -3.94 12.88
N PRO A 93 -12.65 -5.24 12.92
CA PRO A 93 -11.46 -5.83 12.31
C PRO A 93 -11.66 -6.49 10.94
N THR A 94 -12.75 -6.20 10.22
CA THR A 94 -13.12 -6.89 8.98
C THR A 94 -12.00 -6.86 7.93
N GLN A 95 -11.45 -5.69 7.65
CA GLN A 95 -10.39 -5.48 6.68
C GLN A 95 -9.11 -6.24 7.04
N LEU A 96 -8.76 -6.28 8.34
CA LEU A 96 -7.62 -7.06 8.83
C LEU A 96 -7.86 -8.57 8.72
N ASN A 97 -9.09 -9.03 8.92
CA ASN A 97 -9.47 -10.43 8.72
C ASN A 97 -9.42 -10.83 7.24
N GLU A 98 -9.88 -9.96 6.34
CA GLU A 98 -9.82 -10.19 4.89
C GLU A 98 -8.37 -10.20 4.39
N ALA A 99 -7.53 -9.28 4.87
CA ALA A 99 -6.11 -9.25 4.55
C ALA A 99 -5.39 -10.52 5.05
N TYR A 100 -5.69 -10.96 6.27
CA TYR A 100 -5.16 -12.21 6.83
C TYR A 100 -5.59 -13.43 6.01
N LYS A 101 -6.87 -13.52 5.62
CA LYS A 101 -7.39 -14.61 4.79
C LYS A 101 -6.76 -14.61 3.40
N GLY A 102 -6.56 -13.44 2.79
CA GLY A 102 -5.83 -13.30 1.53
C GLY A 102 -4.39 -13.79 1.65
N TYR A 103 -3.73 -13.48 2.76
CA TYR A 103 -2.38 -13.99 3.06
C TYR A 103 -2.35 -15.52 3.18
N GLN A 104 -3.34 -16.13 3.85
CA GLN A 104 -3.47 -17.59 3.94
C GLN A 104 -3.62 -18.24 2.56
N ILE A 105 -4.51 -17.69 1.71
CA ILE A 105 -4.74 -18.19 0.35
C ILE A 105 -3.45 -18.10 -0.47
N LEU A 106 -2.72 -16.98 -0.41
CA LEU A 106 -1.44 -16.85 -1.12
C LEU A 106 -0.39 -17.83 -0.61
N HIS A 107 -0.32 -18.02 0.70
CA HIS A 107 0.61 -18.97 1.30
C HIS A 107 0.34 -20.41 0.81
N GLU A 108 -0.92 -20.78 0.63
CA GLU A 108 -1.33 -22.08 0.11
C GLU A 108 -1.08 -22.24 -1.40
N LEU A 109 -1.41 -21.23 -2.20
CA LEU A 109 -1.30 -21.27 -3.66
C LEU A 109 0.13 -21.09 -4.16
N ALA A 110 0.96 -20.36 -3.41
CA ALA A 110 2.31 -19.97 -3.80
C ALA A 110 3.34 -20.36 -2.72
N ARG A 111 3.32 -21.63 -2.29
CA ARG A 111 4.16 -22.15 -1.19
C ARG A 111 5.66 -21.88 -1.38
N GLU A 112 6.16 -21.98 -2.59
CA GLU A 112 7.58 -21.77 -2.90
C GLU A 112 7.92 -20.32 -3.24
N ALA A 113 6.93 -19.42 -3.29
CA ALA A 113 7.16 -18.02 -3.62
C ALA A 113 7.62 -17.22 -2.39
N GLU A 114 8.48 -16.23 -2.65
CA GLU A 114 8.77 -15.16 -1.71
C GLU A 114 7.54 -14.25 -1.61
N LEU A 115 7.03 -14.03 -0.41
CA LEU A 115 5.85 -13.20 -0.18
C LEU A 115 6.29 -11.79 0.23
N VAL A 116 5.87 -10.79 -0.53
CA VAL A 116 6.12 -9.38 -0.22
C VAL A 116 4.80 -8.70 0.11
N ILE A 117 4.72 -8.05 1.27
CA ILE A 117 3.56 -7.22 1.62
C ILE A 117 3.80 -5.81 1.11
N CYS A 118 2.82 -5.23 0.42
CA CYS A 118 2.87 -3.86 -0.05
C CYS A 118 1.56 -3.15 0.29
N GLY A 119 1.64 -1.86 0.64
CA GLY A 119 0.45 -1.03 0.87
C GLY A 119 0.79 0.45 0.98
N ASP A 120 -0.10 1.29 0.49
CA ASP A 120 -0.02 2.74 0.59
C ASP A 120 -1.05 3.31 1.57
N SER A 121 -0.72 4.39 2.30
CA SER A 121 -1.70 5.11 3.13
C SER A 121 -2.43 4.20 4.14
N ALA A 122 -3.76 4.09 4.07
CA ALA A 122 -4.59 3.13 4.80
C ALA A 122 -4.24 1.65 4.49
N GLY A 123 -3.86 1.32 3.26
CA GLY A 123 -3.30 0.01 2.92
C GLY A 123 -1.93 -0.24 3.58
N GLY A 124 -1.14 0.82 3.77
CA GLY A 124 0.10 0.78 4.55
C GLY A 124 -0.15 0.53 6.05
N ASN A 125 -1.21 1.13 6.60
CA ASN A 125 -1.71 0.81 7.94
C ASN A 125 -2.11 -0.67 8.04
N LEU A 126 -2.93 -1.14 7.10
CA LEU A 126 -3.39 -2.53 7.06
C LEU A 126 -2.23 -3.53 6.91
N ALA A 127 -1.21 -3.19 6.11
CA ALA A 127 0.01 -3.97 5.97
C ALA A 127 0.78 -4.09 7.30
N LEU A 128 0.94 -2.97 8.02
CA LEU A 128 1.57 -2.96 9.35
C LEU A 128 0.75 -3.76 10.37
N ALA A 129 -0.57 -3.60 10.38
CA ALA A 129 -1.47 -4.35 11.25
C ALA A 129 -1.43 -5.87 10.97
N LEU A 130 -1.35 -6.25 9.69
CA LEU A 130 -1.19 -7.64 9.28
C LEU A 130 0.16 -8.21 9.77
N LEU A 131 1.26 -7.47 9.66
CA LEU A 131 2.56 -7.89 10.19
C LEU A 131 2.49 -8.12 11.71
N LEU A 132 1.92 -7.18 12.47
CA LEU A 132 1.73 -7.33 13.92
C LEU A 132 0.90 -8.57 14.25
N ARG A 133 -0.22 -8.78 13.54
CA ARG A 133 -1.11 -9.93 13.70
C ARG A 133 -0.41 -11.25 13.40
N LEU A 134 0.41 -11.31 12.36
CA LEU A 134 1.15 -12.52 11.96
C LEU A 134 2.15 -12.95 13.05
N ALA A 135 2.73 -11.99 13.78
CA ALA A 135 3.59 -12.29 14.93
C ALA A 135 2.79 -12.68 16.17
N ARG A 136 1.80 -11.87 16.54
CA ARG A 136 0.95 -12.08 17.70
C ARG A 136 -0.49 -11.74 17.31
N PRO A 137 -1.42 -12.71 17.31
CA PRO A 137 -2.80 -12.43 16.92
C PRO A 137 -3.55 -11.65 18.03
N PRO A 138 -4.57 -10.85 17.68
CA PRO A 138 -5.43 -10.22 18.69
C PRO A 138 -6.12 -11.26 19.58
N ASN A 139 -6.48 -10.88 20.80
CA ASN A 139 -7.20 -11.78 21.72
C ASN A 139 -8.45 -12.38 21.05
N GLY A 140 -8.61 -13.70 21.16
CA GLY A 140 -9.72 -14.43 20.55
C GLY A 140 -9.54 -14.77 19.06
N TYR A 141 -8.41 -14.41 18.46
CA TYR A 141 -8.02 -14.84 17.11
C TYR A 141 -6.91 -15.89 17.19
N GLU A 142 -7.03 -16.94 16.37
CA GLU A 142 -5.96 -17.92 16.19
C GLU A 142 -5.06 -17.54 15.02
N ILE A 143 -3.79 -17.93 15.12
CA ILE A 143 -2.82 -17.86 14.03
C ILE A 143 -2.55 -19.27 13.53
N ASP A 144 -2.69 -19.48 12.22
CA ASP A 144 -2.16 -20.66 11.56
C ASP A 144 -0.63 -20.65 11.63
N LYS A 145 -0.07 -21.54 12.46
CA LYS A 145 1.39 -21.66 12.69
C LYS A 145 2.14 -22.20 11.48
N SER A 146 1.45 -22.68 10.45
CA SER A 146 2.08 -23.09 9.19
C SER A 146 2.42 -21.91 8.28
N LEU A 147 1.84 -20.72 8.54
CA LEU A 147 2.12 -19.53 7.76
C LEU A 147 3.56 -19.07 7.98
N ARG A 148 4.30 -18.99 6.87
CA ARG A 148 5.62 -18.35 6.87
C ARG A 148 5.47 -16.85 7.06
N LYS A 149 6.49 -16.23 7.66
CA LYS A 149 6.64 -14.78 7.72
C LYS A 149 6.86 -14.22 6.30
N PRO A 150 6.36 -13.02 5.97
CA PRO A 150 6.69 -12.39 4.69
C PRO A 150 8.21 -12.20 4.56
N SER A 151 8.68 -12.27 3.32
CA SER A 151 10.08 -12.16 2.98
C SER A 151 10.54 -10.70 2.98
N TYR A 152 9.66 -9.76 2.60
CA TYR A 152 9.93 -8.32 2.56
C TYR A 152 8.64 -7.52 2.73
N ALA A 153 8.75 -6.24 3.07
CA ALA A 153 7.61 -5.31 3.05
C ALA A 153 7.97 -3.97 2.41
N THR A 154 7.06 -3.42 1.63
CA THR A 154 7.17 -2.09 1.02
C THR A 154 5.98 -1.24 1.43
N LEU A 155 6.24 -0.19 2.21
CA LEU A 155 5.23 0.70 2.76
C LEU A 155 5.34 2.07 2.09
N ILE A 156 4.25 2.54 1.48
CA ILE A 156 4.19 3.84 0.83
C ILE A 156 3.36 4.77 1.71
N SER A 157 3.96 5.81 2.27
CA SER A 157 3.23 6.83 3.04
C SER A 157 2.26 6.23 4.07
N PRO A 158 2.68 5.25 4.91
CA PRO A 158 1.74 4.48 5.72
C PRO A 158 1.06 5.36 6.77
N TRP A 159 -0.26 5.22 6.92
CA TRP A 159 -1.01 5.93 7.96
C TRP A 159 -0.84 5.24 9.32
N THR A 160 0.28 5.50 10.00
CA THR A 160 0.70 4.70 11.16
C THR A 160 -0.19 4.86 12.39
N ILE A 161 -0.79 6.04 12.59
CA ILE A 161 -1.68 6.35 13.72
C ILE A 161 -2.94 7.02 13.18
N LEU A 162 -4.10 6.38 13.37
CA LEU A 162 -5.37 6.81 12.76
C LEU A 162 -5.78 8.23 13.20
N VAL A 163 -5.66 8.51 14.49
CA VAL A 163 -6.00 9.83 15.06
C VAL A 163 -4.81 10.29 15.89
N SER A 164 -4.19 11.40 15.47
CA SER A 164 -2.98 11.92 16.09
C SER A 164 -2.95 13.44 15.98
N PRO A 165 -2.57 14.17 17.04
CA PRO A 165 -2.34 15.60 16.94
C PRO A 165 -1.17 15.95 16.00
N ASN A 166 -0.32 14.96 15.68
CA ASN A 166 0.82 15.13 14.76
C ASN A 166 0.45 14.84 13.29
N ASN A 167 -0.78 14.41 13.00
CA ASN A 167 -1.29 14.39 11.64
C ASN A 167 -1.76 15.80 11.33
N ASP A 168 -0.85 16.63 10.81
CA ASP A 168 -1.11 18.06 10.58
C ASP A 168 -1.06 18.40 9.09
N ASN A 169 -1.94 19.32 8.69
CA ASN A 169 -2.04 19.74 7.30
C ASN A 169 -0.79 20.54 6.91
N THR A 170 -0.19 20.17 5.78
CA THR A 170 0.89 20.97 5.19
C THR A 170 0.36 21.75 3.99
N LYS A 171 1.09 22.79 3.58
CA LYS A 171 0.74 23.54 2.36
C LYS A 171 0.95 22.75 1.06
N GLY A 172 1.72 21.66 1.12
CA GLY A 172 2.10 20.89 -0.07
C GLY A 172 1.18 19.71 -0.33
N ASP A 173 0.56 19.15 0.71
CA ASP A 173 -0.24 17.94 0.61
C ASP A 173 -1.68 18.21 0.18
N PHE A 174 -2.30 17.24 -0.49
CA PHE A 174 -3.72 17.29 -0.88
C PHE A 174 -4.64 16.67 0.19
N LEU A 175 -4.07 16.06 1.23
CA LEU A 175 -4.80 15.45 2.33
C LEU A 175 -5.33 16.49 3.33
N ASP A 176 -6.45 16.15 3.97
CA ASP A 176 -7.05 16.95 5.05
C ASP A 176 -7.14 16.14 6.35
N ALA A 177 -6.34 16.52 7.34
CA ALA A 177 -6.21 15.86 8.63
C ALA A 177 -7.53 15.78 9.41
N PRO A 178 -8.35 16.85 9.54
CA PRO A 178 -9.68 16.74 10.16
C PRO A 178 -10.57 15.68 9.51
N GLN A 179 -10.56 15.60 8.18
CA GLN A 179 -11.34 14.58 7.46
C GLN A 179 -10.76 13.18 7.64
N LEU A 180 -9.44 13.02 7.60
CA LEU A 180 -8.76 11.76 7.90
C LEU A 180 -9.08 11.26 9.31
N HIS A 181 -9.12 12.15 10.31
CA HIS A 181 -9.53 11.77 11.67
C HIS A 181 -10.95 11.20 11.72
N LYS A 182 -11.90 11.76 10.95
CA LYS A 182 -13.26 11.19 10.85
C LYS A 182 -13.23 9.80 10.22
N TYR A 183 -12.44 9.60 9.17
CA TYR A 183 -12.28 8.28 8.55
C TYR A 183 -11.66 7.27 9.52
N GLY A 184 -10.62 7.67 10.25
CA GLY A 184 -9.96 6.85 11.26
C GLY A 184 -10.92 6.41 12.37
N ILE A 185 -11.74 7.34 12.89
CA ILE A 185 -12.78 7.05 13.90
C ILE A 185 -13.85 6.09 13.34
N SER A 186 -14.28 6.32 12.09
CA SER A 186 -15.28 5.47 11.44
C SER A 186 -14.77 4.04 11.23
N TYR A 187 -13.53 3.90 10.73
CA TYR A 187 -12.85 2.62 10.56
C TYR A 187 -12.61 1.90 11.89
N ALA A 188 -12.18 2.61 12.94
CA ALA A 188 -11.92 2.05 14.26
C ALA A 188 -13.18 1.57 15.01
N ASN A 189 -14.36 1.70 14.37
CA ASN A 189 -15.67 1.33 14.90
C ASN A 189 -16.01 2.02 16.22
N SER A 190 -15.64 3.30 16.35
CA SER A 190 -15.85 4.10 17.58
C SER A 190 -15.29 3.47 18.86
N GLY A 191 -14.44 2.43 18.74
CA GLY A 191 -13.78 1.76 19.85
C GLY A 191 -12.46 2.42 20.20
N ASP A 192 -11.64 1.71 20.97
CA ASP A 192 -10.31 2.15 21.35
C ASP A 192 -9.42 2.37 20.12
N ILE A 193 -9.13 3.62 19.80
CA ILE A 193 -8.24 4.03 18.69
C ILE A 193 -6.75 3.78 19.01
N SER A 194 -6.43 3.45 20.27
CA SER A 194 -5.08 3.12 20.72
C SER A 194 -4.70 1.66 20.52
N ASP A 195 -5.64 0.83 20.09
CA ASP A 195 -5.40 -0.56 19.72
C ASP A 195 -4.30 -0.64 18.63
N PRO A 196 -3.17 -1.34 18.88
CA PRO A 196 -2.06 -1.43 17.93
C PRO A 196 -2.43 -2.11 16.61
N TYR A 197 -3.51 -2.89 16.55
CA TYR A 197 -4.00 -3.45 15.28
C TYR A 197 -4.78 -2.43 14.44
N LYS A 198 -5.19 -1.30 15.02
CA LYS A 198 -5.84 -0.17 14.32
C LYS A 198 -4.84 0.95 14.02
N SER A 199 -3.99 1.25 14.98
CA SER A 199 -2.95 2.28 14.91
C SER A 199 -1.58 1.65 15.19
N PRO A 200 -0.97 0.92 14.23
CA PRO A 200 0.27 0.19 14.46
C PRO A 200 1.42 1.04 15.01
N GLY A 201 1.48 2.33 14.65
CA GLY A 201 2.48 3.27 15.18
C GLY A 201 2.41 3.53 16.69
N LEU A 202 1.40 3.02 17.38
CA LEU A 202 1.28 3.04 18.85
C LEU A 202 1.82 1.78 19.53
N CYS A 203 2.22 0.75 18.76
CA CYS A 203 2.90 -0.41 19.33
C CYS A 203 4.34 -0.06 19.70
N GLU A 204 4.63 0.07 20.99
CA GLU A 204 5.97 0.40 21.52
C GLU A 204 6.78 -0.83 21.96
N ASP A 205 6.21 -2.04 21.85
CA ASP A 205 6.95 -3.30 22.09
C ASP A 205 7.88 -3.61 20.91
N LEU A 206 9.17 -3.28 21.07
CA LEU A 206 10.20 -3.55 20.05
C LEU A 206 10.32 -5.04 19.73
N ARG A 207 10.14 -5.95 20.70
CA ARG A 207 10.25 -7.39 20.44
C ARG A 207 9.10 -7.87 19.57
N TRP A 208 7.91 -7.32 19.78
CA TRP A 208 6.78 -7.63 18.91
C TRP A 208 7.05 -7.17 17.48
N TRP A 209 7.65 -6.00 17.29
CA TRP A 209 8.04 -5.57 15.96
C TRP A 209 9.17 -6.41 15.35
N GLU A 210 10.18 -6.82 16.11
CA GLU A 210 11.21 -7.75 15.60
C GLU A 210 10.60 -9.08 15.14
N GLU A 211 9.64 -9.62 15.90
CA GLU A 211 8.85 -10.80 15.53
C GLU A 211 7.98 -10.55 14.28
N ALA A 212 7.44 -9.34 14.11
CA ALA A 212 6.53 -8.97 13.02
C ALA A 212 7.24 -8.62 11.70
N LEU A 213 8.35 -7.88 11.73
CA LEU A 213 8.94 -7.27 10.53
C LEU A 213 9.73 -8.27 9.68
N PRO A 214 9.54 -8.32 8.35
CA PRO A 214 10.12 -9.31 7.46
C PRO A 214 11.63 -9.52 7.59
N VAL A 215 12.07 -10.77 7.40
CA VAL A 215 13.47 -11.18 7.60
C VAL A 215 14.45 -10.49 6.66
N ASN A 216 14.05 -10.18 5.42
CA ASN A 216 14.97 -9.51 4.48
C ASN A 216 14.93 -7.97 4.59
N GLY A 217 13.99 -7.43 5.35
CA GLY A 217 13.87 -6.01 5.68
C GLY A 217 12.54 -5.39 5.28
N VAL A 218 12.49 -4.06 5.44
CA VAL A 218 11.35 -3.20 5.14
C VAL A 218 11.84 -2.01 4.33
N HIS A 219 11.05 -1.58 3.35
CA HIS A 219 11.22 -0.33 2.63
C HIS A 219 10.08 0.63 2.99
N VAL A 220 10.42 1.81 3.50
CA VAL A 220 9.45 2.89 3.73
C VAL A 220 9.71 4.02 2.74
N LEU A 221 8.73 4.32 1.87
CA LEU A 221 8.76 5.42 0.92
C LEU A 221 7.73 6.45 1.34
N TYR A 222 8.08 7.73 1.44
CA TYR A 222 7.11 8.77 1.80
C TYR A 222 7.54 10.16 1.35
N GLY A 223 6.57 11.06 1.26
CA GLY A 223 6.79 12.48 1.02
C GLY A 223 6.94 13.21 2.35
N ASN A 224 7.98 14.03 2.54
CA ASN A 224 8.14 14.77 3.80
C ASN A 224 7.22 15.99 3.93
N MET A 225 6.47 16.34 2.87
CA MET A 225 5.43 17.35 2.91
C MET A 225 4.07 16.74 3.24
N GLU A 226 3.95 15.45 3.58
CA GLU A 226 2.66 14.81 3.81
C GLU A 226 2.17 14.88 5.26
N VAL A 227 0.85 14.75 5.44
CA VAL A 227 0.18 14.76 6.76
C VAL A 227 0.72 13.70 7.73
N PHE A 228 1.11 12.52 7.22
CA PHE A 228 1.58 11.40 8.06
C PHE A 228 3.08 11.42 8.35
N SER A 229 3.82 12.40 7.84
CA SER A 229 5.29 12.45 7.92
C SER A 229 5.83 12.28 9.34
N ALA A 230 5.23 12.90 10.35
CA ALA A 230 5.63 12.77 11.75
C ALA A 230 5.46 11.33 12.28
N GLY A 231 4.32 10.71 12.00
CA GLY A 231 4.04 9.32 12.40
C GLY A 231 4.92 8.30 11.66
N ILE A 232 5.27 8.57 10.40
CA ILE A 232 6.19 7.75 9.61
C ILE A 232 7.62 7.86 10.16
N ARG A 233 8.08 9.08 10.51
CA ARG A 233 9.40 9.28 11.13
C ARG A 233 9.50 8.55 12.48
N LYS A 234 8.45 8.57 13.32
CA LYS A 234 8.43 7.79 14.57
C LYS A 234 8.60 6.29 14.29
N LEU A 235 7.86 5.75 13.32
CA LEU A 235 7.98 4.34 12.91
C LEU A 235 9.40 4.02 12.41
N ILE A 236 9.99 4.88 11.58
CA ILE A 236 11.37 4.72 11.07
C ILE A 236 12.36 4.65 12.23
N SER A 237 12.35 5.63 13.14
CA SER A 237 13.27 5.66 14.28
C SER A 237 13.15 4.41 15.16
N MET A 238 11.93 3.96 15.42
CA MET A 238 11.70 2.73 16.17
C MET A 238 12.30 1.49 15.47
N ILE A 239 12.17 1.37 14.15
CA ILE A 239 12.76 0.24 13.40
C ILE A 239 14.30 0.33 13.40
N GLU A 240 14.87 1.53 13.29
CA GLU A 240 16.32 1.75 13.35
C GLU A 240 16.91 1.32 14.71
N GLU A 241 16.16 1.45 15.80
CA GLU A 241 16.57 1.03 17.15
C GLU A 241 16.76 -0.49 17.28
N MET A 242 15.99 -1.30 16.54
CA MET A 242 16.03 -2.77 16.66
C MET A 242 17.37 -3.35 16.20
N LYS A 243 18.06 -2.71 15.25
CA LYS A 243 19.35 -3.13 14.63
C LYS A 243 19.35 -4.51 13.94
N THR A 244 18.40 -5.38 14.26
CA THR A 244 18.21 -6.73 13.70
C THR A 244 17.43 -6.71 12.39
N ILE A 245 16.63 -5.66 12.17
CA ILE A 245 15.80 -5.48 10.97
C ILE A 245 16.47 -4.48 10.03
N LYS A 246 16.60 -4.86 8.75
CA LYS A 246 17.11 -3.97 7.72
C LYS A 246 16.00 -3.01 7.28
N LEU A 247 16.30 -1.72 7.31
CA LEU A 247 15.39 -0.67 6.89
C LEU A 247 15.98 0.09 5.71
N LYS A 248 15.19 0.24 4.65
CA LYS A 248 15.45 1.17 3.56
C LYS A 248 14.44 2.31 3.66
N VAL A 249 14.91 3.55 3.64
CA VAL A 249 14.06 4.74 3.67
C VAL A 249 14.22 5.50 2.35
N THR A 250 13.11 5.87 1.73
CA THR A 250 13.08 6.78 0.58
C THR A 250 12.19 7.96 0.91
N GLU A 251 12.83 9.02 1.39
CA GLU A 251 12.19 10.30 1.64
C GLU A 251 12.36 11.21 0.42
N ARG A 252 11.27 11.85 -0.01
CA ARG A 252 11.27 12.88 -1.05
C ARG A 252 10.55 14.13 -0.56
N THR A 253 10.94 15.30 -1.06
CA THR A 253 10.22 16.56 -0.80
C THR A 253 9.01 16.66 -1.71
N THR A 254 7.93 15.97 -1.33
CA THR A 254 6.74 15.76 -2.15
C THR A 254 5.54 15.36 -1.27
N VAL A 255 4.39 15.18 -1.91
CA VAL A 255 3.08 14.91 -1.32
C VAL A 255 2.89 13.46 -0.88
N HIS A 256 1.75 13.20 -0.25
CA HIS A 256 1.34 11.86 0.14
C HIS A 256 1.30 10.87 -1.04
N ALA A 257 1.73 9.64 -0.79
CA ALA A 257 1.72 8.53 -1.74
C ALA A 257 2.36 8.87 -3.10
N TRP A 258 3.42 9.68 -3.08
CA TRP A 258 4.05 10.21 -4.28
C TRP A 258 4.41 9.17 -5.36
N PRO A 259 4.83 7.90 -5.07
CA PRO A 259 5.12 6.94 -6.13
C PRO A 259 3.88 6.64 -6.98
N VAL A 260 2.71 6.59 -6.34
CA VAL A 260 1.42 6.34 -7.00
C VAL A 260 0.98 7.60 -7.74
N VAL A 261 1.01 8.76 -7.07
CA VAL A 261 0.60 10.05 -7.66
C VAL A 261 1.46 10.40 -8.87
N GLN A 262 2.77 10.24 -8.76
CA GLN A 262 3.75 10.55 -9.81
C GLN A 262 3.60 9.63 -11.01
N LEU A 263 3.19 8.36 -10.83
CA LEU A 263 2.88 7.48 -11.95
C LEU A 263 1.78 8.05 -12.85
N PHE A 264 0.78 8.73 -12.29
CA PHE A 264 -0.33 9.29 -13.06
C PHE A 264 -0.08 10.72 -13.52
N LEU A 265 0.63 11.53 -12.73
CA LEU A 265 0.78 12.97 -12.96
C LEU A 265 2.17 13.39 -13.46
N GLY A 266 3.14 12.48 -13.51
CA GLY A 266 4.51 12.77 -13.95
C GLY A 266 4.56 13.27 -15.39
N SER A 267 5.39 14.28 -15.64
CA SER A 267 5.47 14.97 -16.94
C SER A 267 6.24 14.17 -17.99
N SER A 268 7.06 13.22 -17.54
CA SER A 268 7.84 12.32 -18.39
C SER A 268 7.73 10.87 -17.92
N MET A 269 7.98 9.90 -18.82
CA MET A 269 8.01 8.48 -18.43
C MET A 269 9.01 8.19 -17.31
N ARG A 270 10.16 8.88 -17.31
CA ARG A 270 11.17 8.74 -16.26
C ARG A 270 10.64 9.18 -14.90
N GLU A 271 9.89 10.28 -14.86
CA GLU A 271 9.25 10.72 -13.62
C GLU A 271 8.18 9.71 -13.20
N ARG A 272 7.27 9.34 -14.11
CA ARG A 272 6.18 8.40 -13.83
C ARG A 272 6.67 7.07 -13.27
N GLU A 273 7.80 6.57 -13.76
CA GLU A 273 8.35 5.26 -13.37
C GLU A 273 9.32 5.32 -12.19
N GLU A 274 9.76 6.50 -11.72
CA GLU A 274 10.78 6.62 -10.67
C GLU A 274 10.43 5.82 -9.41
N GLY A 275 9.20 5.97 -8.92
CA GLY A 275 8.73 5.25 -7.73
C GLY A 275 8.73 3.74 -7.92
N LEU A 276 8.30 3.27 -9.09
CA LEU A 276 8.27 1.85 -9.45
C LEU A 276 9.67 1.27 -9.56
N ASP A 277 10.61 1.99 -10.19
CA ASP A 277 12.01 1.59 -10.31
C ASP A 277 12.68 1.47 -8.94
N ILE A 278 12.43 2.43 -8.05
CA ILE A 278 12.94 2.42 -6.67
C ILE A 278 12.39 1.22 -5.90
N MET A 279 11.09 0.96 -5.98
CA MET A 279 10.45 -0.17 -5.30
C MET A 279 10.95 -1.52 -5.84
N ALA A 280 10.94 -1.72 -7.16
CA ALA A 280 11.40 -2.95 -7.78
C ALA A 280 12.88 -3.22 -7.52
N GLY A 281 13.71 -2.17 -7.54
CA GLY A 281 15.12 -2.24 -7.20
C GLY A 281 15.35 -2.66 -5.75
N ALA A 282 14.62 -2.07 -4.80
CA ALA A 282 14.71 -2.44 -3.38
C ALA A 282 14.26 -3.89 -3.11
N ILE A 283 13.18 -4.33 -3.74
CA ILE A 283 12.70 -5.72 -3.61
C ILE A 283 13.73 -6.70 -4.20
N SER A 284 14.30 -6.40 -5.38
CA SER A 284 15.33 -7.23 -6.00
C SER A 284 16.62 -7.29 -5.17
N GLU A 285 17.06 -6.15 -4.64
CA GLU A 285 18.22 -6.08 -3.73
C GLU A 285 18.01 -6.93 -2.47
N ALA A 286 16.80 -6.91 -1.91
CA ALA A 286 16.48 -7.68 -0.71
C ALA A 286 16.40 -9.19 -0.95
N LEU A 287 15.86 -9.63 -2.10
CA LEU A 287 15.48 -11.03 -2.32
C LEU A 287 16.33 -11.80 -3.33
N LEU A 288 16.95 -11.14 -4.30
CA LEU A 288 17.75 -11.78 -5.35
C LEU A 288 19.25 -11.61 -5.13
N LEU A 289 19.72 -10.38 -4.89
CA LEU A 289 21.15 -10.09 -4.76
C LEU A 289 21.81 -10.71 -3.52
N ARG A 290 21.02 -11.07 -2.49
CA ARG A 290 21.55 -11.78 -1.32
C ARG A 290 21.72 -13.28 -1.53
N LYS A 291 20.87 -13.90 -2.35
CA LYS A 291 21.00 -15.33 -2.66
C LYS A 291 22.30 -15.64 -3.39
N THR A 292 22.93 -14.64 -4.01
CA THR A 292 24.24 -14.79 -4.68
C THR A 292 25.44 -14.59 -3.76
N THR A 293 25.30 -13.90 -2.63
CA THR A 293 26.43 -13.67 -1.69
C THR A 293 26.57 -14.74 -0.63
N ASP A 294 25.49 -15.49 -0.34
CA ASP A 294 25.48 -16.57 0.65
C ASP A 294 25.63 -17.98 0.03
N ALA A 295 25.94 -18.06 -1.27
CA ALA A 295 26.27 -19.32 -1.91
C ALA A 295 27.70 -19.75 -1.48
N PRO A 296 27.88 -20.94 -0.86
CA PRO A 296 29.23 -21.40 -0.52
C PRO A 296 30.02 -21.64 -1.82
N ASN A 297 31.21 -21.04 -1.89
CA ASN A 297 32.23 -21.39 -2.88
C ASN A 297 32.66 -22.86 -2.75
#